data_AF-A0A7Y4T062-F1
#
_entry.id   AF-A0A7Y4T062-F1
#
_cell.length_a   1.000
_cell.length_b   1.000
_cell.length_c   1.000
_cell.angle_alpha   90.00
_cell.angle_beta   90.00
_cell.angle_gamma   90.00
#
_symmetry.space_group_name_H-M   'P 1'
#
loop_
_entity.id
_entity.type
_entity.pdbx_description
1 polymer ?
#
loop_
_entity_poly.entity_id
_entity_poly.type
_entity_poly.pdbx_seq_one_letter_code
_entity_poly.pdbx_strand_id
1 'polypeptide(L)'
;MRVSVHYPLDAGRLLLRSDENWERDLAPTRADAKRGRFEFELDDGAPFRYFKPILADRASRQWARGENFLALRERRGRLDVYPHFAEDSSCHVCTAFEVPSSYAERGYDARVFLPPGYDENSLQRFPVLYMQDGQNLFFRDEAAHGKHWRVAETLALLERMCLVRQVIVVGVYPKERAREYTAPGYEDYARFLARELKPYVDTNYRTLSAAADTAVMGSSLGGVVSFYAGWQYPNVFGQVGALSATFGYQDDLLARVLAEKRRALRVYLDSGWPKDNYEITRGMAAALRSRGFHEGRDLLYLAYPEAKHEEDAWATRLHVPFQFFFRS
;
A
#
# COMPACT_ATOMS: atom_id res chain seq x y z
N MET A 1 19.82 -14.96 12.61
CA MET A 1 18.95 -13.93 11.98
C MET A 1 18.52 -12.93 13.04
N ARG A 2 18.49 -11.63 12.73
CA ARG A 2 18.22 -10.58 13.75
C ARG A 2 16.81 -10.01 13.60
N VAL A 3 16.04 -10.03 14.68
CA VAL A 3 14.67 -9.54 14.75
C VAL A 3 14.58 -8.41 15.77
N SER A 4 13.80 -7.38 15.48
CA SER A 4 13.40 -6.33 16.42
C SER A 4 11.88 -6.30 16.48
N VAL A 5 11.33 -6.68 17.63
CA VAL A 5 9.90 -6.60 17.91
C VAL A 5 9.61 -5.28 18.59
N HIS A 6 8.64 -4.55 18.06
CA HIS A 6 8.19 -3.27 18.60
C HIS A 6 6.78 -3.41 19.16
N TYR A 7 6.61 -3.17 20.45
CA TYR A 7 5.33 -3.27 21.13
C TYR A 7 5.28 -2.37 22.39
N PRO A 8 4.21 -1.58 22.60
CA PRO A 8 4.06 -0.74 23.79
C PRO A 8 3.72 -1.59 25.03
N LEU A 9 4.73 -2.27 25.58
CA LEU A 9 4.55 -3.21 26.68
C LEU A 9 4.34 -2.48 28.01
N ASP A 10 3.12 -2.54 28.55
CA ASP A 10 2.80 -1.98 29.87
C ASP A 10 3.23 -2.90 31.02
N ALA A 11 2.98 -4.21 30.88
CA ALA A 11 3.26 -5.21 31.90
C ALA A 11 3.63 -6.57 31.28
N GLY A 12 4.28 -7.42 32.08
CA GLY A 12 4.71 -8.75 31.65
C GLY A 12 6.03 -8.73 30.88
N ARG A 13 6.19 -9.71 29.98
CA ARG A 13 7.40 -9.93 29.18
C ARG A 13 7.01 -10.22 27.74
N LEU A 14 7.79 -9.66 26.83
CA LEU A 14 7.74 -10.04 25.43
C LEU A 14 8.79 -11.13 25.16
N LEU A 15 8.35 -12.25 24.57
CA LEU A 15 9.15 -13.41 24.24
C LEU A 15 8.93 -13.78 22.76
N LEU A 16 9.81 -14.61 22.19
CA LEU A 16 9.57 -15.26 20.91
C LEU A 16 9.58 -16.79 21.06
N ARG A 17 8.83 -17.47 20.20
CA ARG A 17 9.08 -18.88 19.87
C ARG A 17 9.35 -19.02 18.38
N SER A 18 10.04 -20.07 17.97
CA SER A 18 10.38 -20.29 16.56
C SER A 18 10.27 -21.75 16.16
N ASP A 19 10.30 -22.00 14.86
CA ASP A 19 10.32 -23.35 14.28
C ASP A 19 11.57 -24.17 14.60
N GLU A 20 12.59 -23.58 15.21
CA GLU A 20 13.68 -24.32 15.85
C GLU A 20 13.14 -25.16 17.02
N ASN A 21 12.25 -24.59 17.84
CA ASN A 21 11.58 -25.26 18.96
C ASN A 21 10.38 -24.44 19.44
N TRP A 22 9.16 -24.86 19.06
CA TRP A 22 7.91 -24.22 19.46
C TRP A 22 7.52 -24.42 20.94
N GLU A 23 8.32 -25.15 21.72
CA GLU A 23 8.11 -25.32 23.16
C GLU A 23 9.07 -24.48 24.01
N ARG A 24 10.10 -23.89 23.40
CA ARG A 24 11.14 -23.12 24.10
C ARG A 24 10.97 -21.62 23.87
N ASP A 25 10.76 -20.88 24.95
CA ASP A 25 10.73 -19.42 24.91
C ASP A 25 12.15 -18.85 24.69
N LEU A 26 12.27 -17.92 23.75
CA LEU A 26 13.44 -17.08 23.54
C LEU A 26 13.19 -15.73 24.23
N ALA A 27 14.08 -15.38 25.17
CA ALA A 27 14.10 -14.06 25.76
C ALA A 27 14.82 -13.06 24.84
N PRO A 28 14.48 -11.76 24.88
CA PRO A 28 15.18 -10.77 24.10
C PRO A 28 16.65 -10.67 24.56
N THR A 29 17.58 -10.58 23.60
CA THR A 29 19.00 -10.32 23.87
C THR A 29 19.21 -8.88 24.34
N ARG A 30 18.32 -7.96 23.95
CA ARG A 30 18.25 -6.59 24.45
C ARG A 30 16.80 -6.13 24.53
N ALA A 31 16.42 -5.47 25.62
CA ALA A 31 15.09 -4.89 25.80
C ALA A 31 15.17 -3.43 26.23
N ASP A 32 14.41 -2.57 25.57
CA ASP A 32 14.14 -1.19 25.94
C ASP A 32 12.62 -1.01 26.04
N ALA A 33 12.06 -1.42 27.18
CA ALA A 33 10.61 -1.41 27.40
C ALA A 33 10.02 0.01 27.31
N LYS A 34 10.79 1.05 27.69
CA LYS A 34 10.34 2.45 27.60
C LYS A 34 10.11 2.89 26.16
N ARG A 35 10.89 2.35 25.21
CA ARG A 35 10.71 2.57 23.77
C ARG A 35 9.94 1.45 23.09
N GLY A 36 9.45 0.48 23.86
CA GLY A 36 8.77 -0.70 23.35
C GLY A 36 9.59 -1.55 22.38
N ARG A 37 10.92 -1.59 22.51
CA ARG A 37 11.81 -2.26 21.54
C ARG A 37 12.52 -3.47 22.15
N PHE A 38 12.37 -4.62 21.51
CA PHE A 38 12.90 -5.90 21.99
C PHE A 38 13.67 -6.61 20.86
N GLU A 39 14.96 -6.84 21.05
CA GLU A 39 15.83 -7.46 20.05
C GLU A 39 16.00 -8.96 20.35
N PHE A 40 15.94 -9.77 19.29
CA PHE A 40 16.10 -11.22 19.36
C PHE A 40 17.08 -11.70 18.29
N GLU A 41 17.73 -12.81 18.58
CA GLU A 41 18.55 -13.56 17.63
C GLU A 41 17.94 -14.94 17.46
N LEU A 42 17.54 -15.24 16.22
CA LEU A 42 17.09 -16.57 15.82
C LEU A 42 18.27 -17.31 15.18
N ASP A 43 18.28 -18.63 15.25
CA ASP A 43 19.26 -19.45 14.55
C ASP A 43 19.32 -19.12 13.04
N ASP A 44 20.52 -19.07 12.46
CA ASP A 44 20.76 -18.80 11.02
C ASP A 44 21.32 -19.98 10.24
N GLY A 45 21.31 -21.19 10.81
CA GLY A 45 21.66 -22.42 10.11
C GLY A 45 20.72 -22.75 8.95
N ALA A 46 19.46 -22.28 9.00
CA ALA A 46 18.47 -22.44 7.94
C ALA A 46 18.37 -21.19 7.03
N PRO A 47 17.88 -21.34 5.78
CA PRO A 47 17.64 -20.19 4.89
C PRO A 47 16.57 -19.23 5.42
N PHE A 48 15.64 -19.72 6.25
CA PHE A 48 14.60 -18.94 6.91
C PHE A 48 14.23 -19.54 8.27
N ARG A 49 13.58 -18.74 9.11
CA ARG A 49 12.97 -19.16 10.38
C ARG A 49 11.57 -18.57 10.51
N TYR A 50 10.58 -19.41 10.77
CA TYR A 50 9.31 -18.95 11.31
C TYR A 50 9.43 -18.64 12.79
N PHE A 51 8.81 -17.56 13.22
CA PHE A 51 8.76 -17.19 14.63
C PHE A 51 7.45 -16.49 14.97
N LYS A 52 7.13 -16.46 16.27
CA LYS A 52 5.94 -15.80 16.77
C LYS A 52 6.19 -15.09 18.10
N PRO A 53 5.85 -13.79 18.19
CA PRO A 53 5.86 -13.08 19.46
C PRO A 53 4.80 -13.58 20.44
N ILE A 54 5.15 -13.54 21.72
CA ILE A 54 4.31 -13.94 22.84
C ILE A 54 4.39 -12.87 23.91
N LEU A 55 3.24 -12.41 24.39
CA LEU A 55 3.12 -11.71 25.66
C LEU A 55 2.92 -12.74 26.76
N ALA A 56 3.80 -12.71 27.75
CA ALA A 56 3.73 -13.58 28.91
C ALA A 56 3.73 -12.77 30.20
N ASP A 57 2.76 -13.04 31.07
CA ASP A 57 2.77 -12.59 32.46
C ASP A 57 2.84 -13.81 33.40
N ARG A 58 2.59 -13.63 34.70
CA ARG A 58 2.64 -14.73 35.67
C ARG A 58 1.52 -15.76 35.53
N ALA A 59 0.40 -15.39 34.91
CA ALA A 59 -0.85 -16.16 34.85
C ALA A 59 -1.29 -16.49 33.43
N SER A 60 -0.79 -15.78 32.40
CA SER A 60 -1.26 -15.89 31.03
C SER A 60 -0.11 -15.91 30.01
N ARG A 61 -0.39 -16.55 28.87
CA ARG A 61 0.44 -16.49 27.67
C ARG A 61 -0.47 -16.19 26.49
N GLN A 62 -0.20 -15.09 25.81
CA GLN A 62 -0.95 -14.64 24.66
C GLN A 62 -0.03 -14.59 23.45
N TRP A 63 -0.41 -15.30 22.40
CA TRP A 63 0.31 -15.30 21.14
C TRP A 63 -0.09 -14.08 20.32
N ALA A 64 0.86 -13.54 19.56
CA ALA A 64 0.53 -12.55 18.54
C ALA A 64 -0.49 -13.14 17.56
N ARG A 65 -1.41 -12.30 17.09
CA ARG A 65 -2.42 -12.68 16.09
C ARG A 65 -1.81 -12.78 14.69
N GLY A 66 -2.58 -13.34 13.76
CA GLY A 66 -2.14 -13.59 12.38
C GLY A 66 -1.32 -14.88 12.22
N GLU A 67 -0.65 -15.01 11.07
CA GLU A 67 0.25 -16.14 10.76
C GLU A 67 1.58 -16.05 11.53
N ASN A 68 2.49 -16.99 11.31
CA ASN A 68 3.86 -16.87 11.82
C ASN A 68 4.63 -15.83 11.01
N PHE A 69 5.46 -15.03 11.68
CA PHE A 69 6.39 -14.13 11.01
C PHE A 69 7.53 -14.94 10.39
N LEU A 70 8.08 -14.44 9.27
CA LEU A 70 9.17 -15.10 8.54
C LEU A 70 10.43 -14.24 8.56
N ALA A 71 11.49 -14.75 9.19
CA ALA A 71 12.83 -14.19 9.08
C ALA A 71 13.61 -14.88 7.97
N LEU A 72 14.18 -14.11 7.04
CA LEU A 72 15.03 -14.62 5.96
C LEU A 72 16.50 -14.40 6.29
N ARG A 73 17.35 -15.39 6.01
CA ARG A 73 18.81 -15.29 6.24
C ARG A 73 19.45 -14.20 5.38
N GLU A 74 18.95 -14.03 4.16
CA GLU A 74 19.49 -13.08 3.18
C GLU A 74 19.17 -11.61 3.49
N ARG A 75 18.23 -11.35 4.42
CA ARG A 75 17.88 -9.98 4.82
C ARG A 75 19.11 -9.30 5.41
N ARG A 76 19.53 -8.19 4.79
CA ARG A 76 20.53 -7.29 5.37
C ARG A 76 19.89 -6.48 6.49
N GLY A 77 20.50 -6.47 7.67
CA GLY A 77 20.03 -5.68 8.82
C GLY A 77 19.20 -6.50 9.82
N ARG A 78 18.19 -5.85 10.42
CA ARG A 78 17.22 -6.48 11.32
C ARG A 78 15.84 -6.51 10.63
N LEU A 79 15.04 -7.52 10.94
CA LEU A 79 13.62 -7.54 10.60
C LEU A 79 12.85 -6.85 11.72
N ASP A 80 12.26 -5.69 11.42
CA ASP A 80 11.37 -4.98 12.34
C ASP A 80 9.94 -5.54 12.20
N VAL A 81 9.33 -5.95 13.31
CA VAL A 81 7.94 -6.45 13.36
C VAL A 81 7.14 -5.75 14.44
N TYR A 82 5.85 -5.57 14.16
CA TYR A 82 4.90 -4.84 15.00
C TYR A 82 3.69 -5.75 15.25
N PRO A 83 3.78 -6.68 16.21
CA PRO A 83 2.69 -7.61 16.49
C PRO A 83 1.52 -6.88 17.16
N HIS A 84 0.34 -7.51 17.07
CA HIS A 84 -0.82 -7.23 17.90
C HIS A 84 -1.31 -8.55 18.51
N PHE A 85 -1.99 -8.48 19.64
CA PHE A 85 -2.34 -9.63 20.47
C PHE A 85 -3.84 -9.70 20.77
N ALA A 86 -4.52 -8.56 20.86
CA ALA A 86 -5.96 -8.48 20.99
C ALA A 86 -6.66 -8.93 19.70
N GLU A 87 -7.92 -9.34 19.82
CA GLU A 87 -8.78 -9.43 18.63
C GLU A 87 -9.00 -8.04 18.08
N ASP A 88 -9.00 -7.90 16.75
CA ASP A 88 -9.20 -6.60 16.10
C ASP A 88 -10.53 -6.01 16.56
N SER A 89 -10.44 -4.95 17.37
CA SER A 89 -11.58 -4.29 18.01
C SER A 89 -12.07 -3.06 17.24
N SER A 90 -11.48 -2.81 16.06
CA SER A 90 -11.60 -1.54 15.33
C SER A 90 -12.08 -1.70 13.88
N CYS A 91 -12.35 -0.56 13.27
CA CYS A 91 -12.89 -0.48 11.93
C CYS A 91 -11.80 -0.72 10.87
N HIS A 92 -11.76 -1.91 10.27
CA HIS A 92 -10.87 -2.21 9.15
C HIS A 92 -11.15 -1.35 7.92
N VAL A 93 -12.43 -1.05 7.65
CA VAL A 93 -12.88 -0.17 6.56
C VAL A 93 -13.81 0.88 7.18
N CYS A 94 -13.27 2.06 7.46
CA CYS A 94 -13.97 3.17 8.13
C CYS A 94 -15.19 3.65 7.35
N THR A 95 -16.12 4.32 8.03
CA THR A 95 -17.19 5.07 7.38
C THR A 95 -16.58 6.15 6.47
N ALA A 96 -17.19 6.40 5.32
CA ALA A 96 -16.77 7.48 4.45
C ALA A 96 -16.97 8.84 5.14
N PHE A 97 -16.07 9.78 4.88
CA PHE A 97 -16.14 11.15 5.37
C PHE A 97 -15.83 12.14 4.24
N GLU A 98 -16.34 13.36 4.34
CA GLU A 98 -16.08 14.40 3.36
C GLU A 98 -14.82 15.19 3.73
N VAL A 99 -13.97 15.44 2.74
CA VAL A 99 -12.84 16.37 2.84
C VAL A 99 -13.15 17.58 1.97
N PRO A 100 -13.30 18.79 2.57
CA PRO A 100 -13.52 20.01 1.82
C PRO A 100 -12.38 20.26 0.83
N SER A 101 -12.70 20.86 -0.33
CA SER A 101 -11.69 21.30 -1.28
C SER A 101 -11.84 22.78 -1.63
N SER A 102 -10.71 23.49 -1.66
CA SER A 102 -10.61 24.85 -2.18
C SER A 102 -10.38 24.91 -3.69
N TYR A 103 -10.21 23.76 -4.35
CA TYR A 103 -9.94 23.66 -5.79
C TYR A 103 -11.12 23.10 -6.59
N ALA A 104 -12.20 22.72 -5.92
CA ALA A 104 -13.42 22.26 -6.53
C ALA A 104 -14.63 22.98 -5.92
N GLU A 105 -15.76 22.96 -6.62
CA GLU A 105 -17.01 23.55 -6.12
C GLU A 105 -17.52 22.86 -4.85
N ARG A 106 -17.13 21.60 -4.62
CA ARG A 106 -17.55 20.75 -3.50
C ARG A 106 -16.36 19.92 -2.99
N GLY A 107 -16.48 19.40 -1.77
CA GLY A 107 -15.52 18.44 -1.22
C GLY A 107 -15.60 17.07 -1.88
N TYR A 108 -14.60 16.24 -1.60
CA TYR A 108 -14.56 14.84 -2.03
C TYR A 108 -14.82 13.92 -0.85
N ASP A 109 -15.56 12.84 -1.08
CA ASP A 109 -15.67 11.81 -0.05
C ASP A 109 -14.41 10.95 -0.11
N ALA A 110 -13.95 10.54 1.07
CA ALA A 110 -12.84 9.63 1.24
C ALA A 110 -13.21 8.54 2.24
N ARG A 111 -12.63 7.36 2.06
CA ARG A 111 -12.76 6.23 2.97
C ARG A 111 -11.40 5.64 3.29
N VAL A 112 -11.17 5.33 4.56
CA VAL A 112 -9.88 4.82 5.03
C VAL A 112 -10.01 3.35 5.43
N PHE A 113 -9.10 2.53 4.94
CA PHE A 113 -8.82 1.18 5.44
C PHE A 113 -7.63 1.21 6.39
N LEU A 114 -7.80 0.62 7.57
CA LEU A 114 -6.77 0.50 8.60
C LEU A 114 -6.34 -0.97 8.74
N PRO A 115 -5.03 -1.25 8.73
CA PRO A 115 -4.53 -2.61 8.86
C PRO A 115 -4.78 -3.19 10.27
N PRO A 116 -4.81 -4.53 10.40
CA PRO A 116 -4.93 -5.21 11.69
C PRO A 116 -3.90 -4.74 12.72
N GLY A 117 -4.34 -4.61 13.97
CA GLY A 117 -3.48 -4.13 15.05
C GLY A 117 -3.17 -2.63 15.03
N TYR A 118 -3.76 -1.84 14.12
CA TYR A 118 -3.53 -0.39 14.05
C TYR A 118 -3.71 0.28 15.42
N ASP A 119 -4.85 0.06 16.09
CA ASP A 119 -5.17 0.71 17.37
C ASP A 119 -4.39 0.18 18.57
N GLU A 120 -3.94 -1.08 18.52
CA GLU A 120 -3.18 -1.69 19.62
C GLU A 120 -1.71 -1.28 19.58
N ASN A 121 -1.04 -1.46 18.42
CA ASN A 121 0.39 -1.20 18.32
C ASN A 121 0.65 0.25 17.88
N SER A 122 0.58 1.16 18.85
CA SER A 122 0.78 2.60 18.65
C SER A 122 2.18 3.01 18.19
N LEU A 123 3.16 2.09 18.21
CA LEU A 123 4.53 2.34 17.76
C LEU A 123 4.69 2.19 16.23
N GLN A 124 3.75 1.54 15.56
CA GLN A 124 3.81 1.33 14.13
C GLN A 124 3.31 2.56 13.36
N ARG A 125 4.01 2.87 12.27
CA ARG A 125 3.59 3.83 11.25
C ARG A 125 3.51 3.15 9.91
N PHE A 126 2.62 3.63 9.05
CA PHE A 126 2.20 2.92 7.85
C PHE A 126 2.44 3.73 6.58
N PRO A 127 2.93 3.12 5.49
CA PRO A 127 2.80 3.73 4.17
C PRO A 127 1.32 3.92 3.81
N VAL A 128 1.07 4.82 2.88
CA VAL A 128 -0.30 5.18 2.46
C VAL A 128 -0.48 4.96 0.97
N LEU A 129 -1.56 4.29 0.60
CA LEU A 129 -2.01 4.13 -0.78
C LEU A 129 -3.28 4.93 -1.01
N TYR A 130 -3.24 5.94 -1.87
CA TYR A 130 -4.41 6.65 -2.36
C TYR A 130 -4.96 5.93 -3.59
N MET A 131 -6.19 5.43 -3.50
CA MET A 131 -6.85 4.70 -4.59
C MET A 131 -8.03 5.49 -5.14
N GLN A 132 -8.08 5.60 -6.47
CA GLN A 132 -9.20 6.20 -7.19
C GLN A 132 -10.42 5.28 -7.17
N ASP A 133 -11.59 5.82 -7.50
CA ASP A 133 -12.85 5.06 -7.55
C ASP A 133 -13.17 4.36 -6.21
N GLY A 134 -13.16 5.12 -5.10
CA GLY A 134 -13.34 4.63 -3.73
C GLY A 134 -14.53 3.68 -3.52
N GLN A 135 -15.63 3.89 -4.26
CA GLN A 135 -16.83 3.07 -4.25
C GLN A 135 -16.58 1.62 -4.71
N ASN A 136 -15.57 1.39 -5.55
CA ASN A 136 -15.27 0.07 -6.11
C ASN A 136 -14.28 -0.73 -5.25
N LEU A 137 -13.76 -0.20 -4.15
CA LEU A 137 -12.59 -0.80 -3.49
C LEU A 137 -12.91 -1.96 -2.54
N PHE A 138 -13.95 -1.79 -1.72
CA PHE A 138 -14.14 -2.60 -0.51
C PHE A 138 -15.42 -3.42 -0.47
N PHE A 139 -16.54 -2.89 -1.00
CA PHE A 139 -17.85 -3.52 -0.84
C PHE A 139 -18.51 -3.78 -2.19
N ARG A 140 -19.02 -5.00 -2.38
CA ARG A 140 -19.73 -5.40 -3.60
C ARG A 140 -20.96 -4.54 -3.86
N ASP A 141 -21.72 -4.24 -2.81
CA ASP A 141 -23.00 -3.52 -2.93
C ASP A 141 -22.82 -2.04 -3.32
N GLU A 142 -21.62 -1.47 -3.11
CA GLU A 142 -21.26 -0.12 -3.56
C GLU A 142 -20.60 -0.10 -4.95
N ALA A 143 -19.99 -1.23 -5.34
CA ALA A 143 -19.16 -1.29 -6.53
C ALA A 143 -19.99 -1.38 -7.82
N ALA A 144 -19.42 -0.83 -8.89
CA ALA A 144 -19.98 -0.94 -10.24
C ALA A 144 -20.25 -2.41 -10.59
N HIS A 145 -21.49 -2.70 -11.00
CA HIS A 145 -21.93 -4.04 -11.40
C HIS A 145 -21.73 -5.14 -10.34
N GLY A 146 -21.61 -4.78 -9.05
CA GLY A 146 -21.42 -5.75 -7.95
C GLY A 146 -20.01 -6.33 -7.85
N LYS A 147 -19.02 -5.75 -8.55
CA LYS A 147 -17.65 -6.25 -8.67
C LYS A 147 -16.67 -5.26 -8.03
N HIS A 148 -16.23 -5.54 -6.81
CA HIS A 148 -15.23 -4.71 -6.12
C HIS A 148 -13.80 -5.23 -6.33
N TRP A 149 -12.82 -4.38 -6.05
CA TRP A 149 -11.39 -4.64 -6.24
C TRP A 149 -10.79 -5.63 -5.27
N ARG A 150 -11.51 -5.97 -4.19
CA ARG A 150 -11.03 -6.89 -3.13
C ARG A 150 -9.72 -6.42 -2.51
N VAL A 151 -9.60 -5.11 -2.28
CA VAL A 151 -8.36 -4.49 -1.79
C VAL A 151 -7.98 -5.03 -0.41
N ALA A 152 -8.93 -5.02 0.54
CA ALA A 152 -8.71 -5.48 1.90
C ALA A 152 -8.32 -6.97 1.94
N GLU A 153 -9.02 -7.80 1.16
CA GLU A 153 -8.77 -9.25 1.09
C GLU A 153 -7.41 -9.57 0.47
N THR A 154 -7.02 -8.83 -0.56
CA THR A 154 -5.71 -9.01 -1.22
C THR A 154 -4.58 -8.58 -0.30
N LEU A 155 -4.71 -7.44 0.40
CA LEU A 155 -3.72 -6.99 1.38
C LEU A 155 -3.60 -7.97 2.55
N ALA A 156 -4.73 -8.43 3.10
CA ALA A 156 -4.75 -9.41 4.18
C ALA A 156 -4.05 -10.72 3.76
N LEU A 157 -4.26 -11.18 2.53
CA LEU A 157 -3.57 -12.37 2.01
C LEU A 157 -2.06 -12.14 1.88
N LEU A 158 -1.64 -11.02 1.30
CA LEU A 158 -0.21 -10.71 1.13
C LEU A 158 0.53 -10.48 2.46
N GLU A 159 -0.15 -9.88 3.44
CA GLU A 159 0.35 -9.72 4.79
C GLU A 159 0.59 -11.07 5.46
N ARG A 160 -0.39 -11.99 5.37
CA ARG A 160 -0.27 -13.37 5.87
C ARG A 160 0.89 -14.13 5.22
N MET A 161 1.18 -13.82 3.95
CA MET A 161 2.34 -14.37 3.23
C MET A 161 3.67 -13.68 3.57
N CYS A 162 3.67 -12.66 4.44
CA CYS A 162 4.81 -11.81 4.75
C CYS A 162 5.43 -11.11 3.52
N LEU A 163 4.65 -10.86 2.46
CA LEU A 163 5.14 -10.29 1.19
C LEU A 163 5.10 -8.77 1.15
N VAL A 164 4.20 -8.16 1.92
CA VAL A 164 4.05 -6.71 2.02
C VAL A 164 4.05 -6.29 3.48
N ARG A 165 4.58 -5.09 3.74
CA ARG A 165 4.30 -4.38 4.99
C ARG A 165 2.83 -3.97 5.02
N GLN A 166 2.26 -3.87 6.20
CA GLN A 166 0.90 -3.32 6.39
C GLN A 166 0.79 -1.89 5.83
N VAL A 167 -0.36 -1.54 5.27
CA VAL A 167 -0.59 -0.30 4.51
C VAL A 167 -1.94 0.31 4.91
N ILE A 168 -2.01 1.64 5.00
CA ILE A 168 -3.28 2.38 5.05
C ILE A 168 -3.75 2.64 3.62
N VAL A 169 -5.01 2.32 3.30
CA VAL A 169 -5.58 2.65 1.99
C VAL A 169 -6.60 3.77 2.14
N VAL A 170 -6.50 4.79 1.30
CA VAL A 170 -7.43 5.92 1.23
C VAL A 170 -8.14 5.85 -0.13
N GLY A 171 -9.38 5.37 -0.14
CA GLY A 171 -10.24 5.39 -1.31
C GLY A 171 -10.88 6.75 -1.50
N VAL A 172 -10.73 7.37 -2.68
CA VAL A 172 -11.27 8.70 -2.99
C VAL A 172 -12.41 8.58 -3.98
N TYR A 173 -13.54 9.21 -3.68
CA TYR A 173 -14.76 9.12 -4.47
C TYR A 173 -14.83 10.32 -5.42
N PRO A 174 -14.71 10.12 -6.74
CA PRO A 174 -14.92 11.21 -7.69
C PRO A 174 -16.41 11.63 -7.69
N LYS A 175 -16.68 12.91 -7.93
CA LYS A 175 -18.05 13.42 -8.07
C LYS A 175 -18.44 13.49 -9.55
N GLU A 176 -17.56 14.03 -10.38
CA GLU A 176 -17.68 14.07 -11.85
C GLU A 176 -16.49 13.36 -12.50
N ARG A 177 -16.39 12.04 -12.32
CA ARG A 177 -15.24 11.19 -12.71
C ARG A 177 -14.64 11.54 -14.08
N ALA A 178 -15.46 11.67 -15.13
CA ALA A 178 -14.94 11.94 -16.48
C ALA A 178 -14.25 13.31 -16.59
N ARG A 179 -14.82 14.34 -15.95
CA ARG A 179 -14.26 15.71 -15.91
C ARG A 179 -13.05 15.76 -14.99
N GLU A 180 -13.13 15.17 -13.81
CA GLU A 180 -12.11 15.23 -12.76
C GLU A 180 -10.86 14.42 -13.09
N TYR A 181 -10.97 13.36 -13.90
CA TYR A 181 -9.85 12.46 -14.20
C TYR A 181 -9.17 12.74 -15.56
N THR A 182 -9.61 13.77 -16.28
CA THR A 182 -9.06 14.20 -17.57
C THR A 182 -8.69 15.68 -17.52
N ALA A 183 -7.94 16.17 -18.52
CA ALA A 183 -7.65 17.59 -18.63
C ALA A 183 -8.93 18.35 -19.04
N PRO A 184 -9.20 19.55 -18.47
CA PRO A 184 -8.37 20.29 -17.51
C PRO A 184 -8.79 20.08 -16.03
N GLY A 185 -9.51 19.00 -15.70
CA GLY A 185 -10.00 18.76 -14.34
C GLY A 185 -9.03 18.00 -13.42
N TYR A 186 -8.16 17.14 -13.97
CA TYR A 186 -7.20 16.38 -13.15
C TYR A 186 -6.17 17.30 -12.45
N GLU A 187 -6.00 18.54 -12.93
CA GLU A 187 -5.08 19.52 -12.38
C GLU A 187 -5.50 19.91 -10.97
N ASP A 188 -6.77 20.28 -10.82
CA ASP A 188 -7.36 20.69 -9.56
C ASP A 188 -7.62 19.48 -8.66
N TYR A 189 -8.06 18.36 -9.23
CA TYR A 189 -8.22 17.11 -8.49
C TYR A 189 -6.90 16.63 -7.84
N ALA A 190 -5.82 16.53 -8.62
CA ALA A 190 -4.52 16.13 -8.09
C ALA A 190 -3.94 17.16 -7.10
N ARG A 191 -4.27 18.45 -7.27
CA ARG A 191 -3.90 19.49 -6.31
C ARG A 191 -4.63 19.30 -4.98
N PHE A 192 -5.93 18.98 -5.01
CA PHE A 192 -6.69 18.57 -3.81
C PHE A 192 -6.03 17.37 -3.13
N LEU A 193 -5.73 16.30 -3.88
CA LEU A 193 -5.06 15.12 -3.31
C LEU A 193 -3.77 15.49 -2.58
N ALA A 194 -2.92 16.29 -3.24
CA ALA A 194 -1.60 16.62 -2.75
C ALA A 194 -1.59 17.63 -1.59
N ARG A 195 -2.52 18.60 -1.59
CA ARG A 195 -2.47 19.77 -0.70
C ARG A 195 -3.54 19.79 0.38
N GLU A 196 -4.59 18.99 0.26
CA GLU A 196 -5.71 18.99 1.20
C GLU A 196 -5.91 17.59 1.78
N LEU A 197 -6.11 16.57 0.94
CA LEU A 197 -6.37 15.21 1.41
C LEU A 197 -5.16 14.59 2.10
N LYS A 198 -3.97 14.61 1.47
CA LYS A 198 -2.79 14.00 2.09
C LYS A 198 -2.42 14.64 3.43
N PRO A 199 -2.34 15.98 3.57
CA PRO A 199 -2.11 16.60 4.87
C PRO A 199 -3.16 16.24 5.94
N TYR A 200 -4.44 16.14 5.55
CA TYR A 200 -5.48 15.66 6.45
C TYR A 200 -5.18 14.24 6.94
N VAL A 201 -4.83 13.32 6.04
CA VAL A 201 -4.53 11.93 6.40
C VAL A 201 -3.27 11.83 7.27
N ASP A 202 -2.20 12.56 6.93
CA ASP A 202 -0.96 12.57 7.72
C ASP A 202 -1.15 13.13 9.14
N THR A 203 -2.12 14.04 9.33
CA THR A 203 -2.44 14.63 10.63
C THR A 203 -3.28 13.70 11.50
N ASN A 204 -4.23 12.98 10.89
CA ASN A 204 -5.22 12.19 11.61
C ASN A 204 -4.85 10.70 11.75
N TYR A 205 -3.86 10.21 11.00
CA TYR A 205 -3.46 8.81 11.01
C TYR A 205 -1.94 8.63 11.22
N ARG A 206 -1.51 7.44 11.68
CA ARG A 206 -0.09 7.11 11.90
C ARG A 206 0.64 6.80 10.60
N THR A 207 0.83 7.80 9.75
CA THR A 207 1.47 7.61 8.44
C THR A 207 3.00 7.69 8.50
N LEU A 208 3.65 7.07 7.52
CA LEU A 208 4.97 7.39 7.01
C LEU A 208 4.78 8.42 5.90
N SER A 209 4.98 9.70 6.21
CA SER A 209 4.55 10.82 5.34
C SER A 209 5.49 11.13 4.16
N ALA A 210 6.62 10.44 4.05
CA ALA A 210 7.58 10.64 2.96
C ALA A 210 7.00 10.17 1.61
N ALA A 211 7.41 10.82 0.51
CA ALA A 211 6.97 10.46 -0.83
C ALA A 211 7.26 8.98 -1.16
N ALA A 212 8.41 8.45 -0.73
CA ALA A 212 8.79 7.05 -0.94
C ALA A 212 7.82 6.05 -0.28
N ASP A 213 7.04 6.47 0.71
CA ASP A 213 6.04 5.68 1.43
C ASP A 213 4.60 6.03 1.03
N THR A 214 4.43 6.91 0.03
CA THR A 214 3.13 7.37 -0.44
C THR A 214 2.92 6.96 -1.90
N ALA A 215 1.91 6.13 -2.13
CA ALA A 215 1.52 5.64 -3.45
C ALA A 215 0.16 6.22 -3.88
N VAL A 216 -0.03 6.39 -5.18
CA VAL A 216 -1.34 6.72 -5.78
C VAL A 216 -1.64 5.75 -6.93
N MET A 217 -2.85 5.18 -6.98
CA MET A 217 -3.22 4.26 -8.07
C MET A 217 -4.70 4.27 -8.44
N GLY A 218 -4.99 3.82 -9.66
CA GLY A 218 -6.33 3.58 -10.16
C GLY A 218 -6.32 2.83 -11.48
N SER A 219 -7.50 2.56 -12.04
CA SER A 219 -7.65 1.95 -13.36
C SER A 219 -8.27 2.89 -14.39
N SER A 220 -8.07 2.63 -15.68
CA SER A 220 -8.71 3.40 -16.76
C SER A 220 -8.43 4.91 -16.59
N LEU A 221 -9.45 5.77 -16.53
CA LEU A 221 -9.28 7.19 -16.18
C LEU A 221 -8.67 7.41 -14.78
N GLY A 222 -8.99 6.57 -13.80
CA GLY A 222 -8.35 6.55 -12.48
C GLY A 222 -6.83 6.30 -12.58
N GLY A 223 -6.40 5.51 -13.57
CA GLY A 223 -4.98 5.31 -13.89
C GLY A 223 -4.33 6.57 -14.49
N VAL A 224 -5.05 7.30 -15.33
CA VAL A 224 -4.62 8.58 -15.92
C VAL A 224 -4.39 9.62 -14.84
N VAL A 225 -5.38 9.89 -13.98
CA VAL A 225 -5.27 10.89 -12.91
C VAL A 225 -4.22 10.51 -11.86
N SER A 226 -4.06 9.22 -11.55
CA SER A 226 -3.02 8.73 -10.64
C SER A 226 -1.63 8.97 -11.21
N PHE A 227 -1.44 8.69 -12.50
CA PHE A 227 -0.18 8.99 -13.19
C PHE A 227 0.10 10.48 -13.23
N TYR A 228 -0.90 11.30 -13.58
CA TYR A 228 -0.78 12.75 -13.53
C TYR A 228 -0.37 13.24 -12.14
N ALA A 229 -1.04 12.79 -11.08
CA ALA A 229 -0.78 13.21 -9.71
C ALA A 229 0.67 12.89 -9.28
N GLY A 230 1.17 11.68 -9.56
CA GLY A 230 2.55 11.33 -9.25
C GLY A 230 3.57 12.08 -10.10
N TRP A 231 3.30 12.27 -11.39
CA TRP A 231 4.19 13.01 -12.28
C TRP A 231 4.29 14.50 -11.91
N GLN A 232 3.18 15.09 -11.51
CA GLN A 232 3.07 16.50 -11.15
C GLN A 232 3.58 16.79 -9.73
N TYR A 233 3.34 15.86 -8.79
CA TYR A 233 3.70 16.01 -7.38
C TYR A 233 4.62 14.87 -6.89
N PRO A 234 5.82 14.68 -7.48
CA PRO A 234 6.70 13.55 -7.14
C PRO A 234 7.30 13.64 -5.72
N ASN A 235 7.29 14.83 -5.12
CA ASN A 235 7.68 15.03 -3.72
C ASN A 235 6.57 14.68 -2.73
N VAL A 236 5.38 14.33 -3.24
CA VAL A 236 4.20 13.97 -2.46
C VAL A 236 3.88 12.49 -2.67
N PHE A 237 3.80 12.07 -3.92
CA PHE A 237 3.56 10.68 -4.31
C PHE A 237 4.83 10.14 -4.97
N GLY A 238 5.57 9.26 -4.30
CA GLY A 238 6.80 8.66 -4.84
C GLY A 238 6.53 7.39 -5.63
N GLN A 239 5.30 6.87 -5.61
CA GLN A 239 4.92 5.64 -6.25
C GLN A 239 3.57 5.78 -6.98
N VAL A 240 3.47 5.23 -8.18
CA VAL A 240 2.30 5.37 -9.06
C VAL A 240 1.91 4.01 -9.62
N GLY A 241 0.63 3.65 -9.54
CA GLY A 241 0.05 2.50 -10.23
C GLY A 241 -1.00 2.93 -11.24
N ALA A 242 -0.84 2.57 -12.50
CA ALA A 242 -1.81 2.87 -13.55
C ALA A 242 -2.23 1.57 -14.25
N LEU A 243 -3.41 1.07 -13.89
CA LEU A 243 -3.94 -0.19 -14.41
C LEU A 243 -4.83 0.06 -15.61
N SER A 244 -4.58 -0.61 -16.75
CA SER A 244 -5.39 -0.45 -17.96
C SER A 244 -5.63 1.03 -18.33
N ALA A 245 -4.66 1.90 -18.09
CA ALA A 245 -4.89 3.34 -18.12
C ALA A 245 -5.20 3.84 -19.55
N THR A 246 -6.22 4.69 -19.66
CA THR A 246 -6.70 5.22 -20.95
C THR A 246 -5.87 6.44 -21.37
N PHE A 247 -4.55 6.28 -21.41
CA PHE A 247 -3.65 7.34 -21.86
C PHE A 247 -4.00 7.82 -23.27
N GLY A 248 -3.81 9.11 -23.53
CA GLY A 248 -4.17 9.77 -24.79
C GLY A 248 -5.66 10.17 -24.89
N TYR A 249 -6.49 9.85 -23.91
CA TYR A 249 -7.88 10.32 -23.86
C TYR A 249 -7.97 11.59 -23.01
N GLN A 250 -8.09 12.74 -23.69
CA GLN A 250 -8.19 14.05 -23.04
C GLN A 250 -7.04 14.30 -22.02
N ASP A 251 -5.84 13.87 -22.37
CA ASP A 251 -4.60 14.10 -21.62
C ASP A 251 -3.41 14.27 -22.58
N ASP A 252 -2.30 14.80 -22.05
CA ASP A 252 -1.03 14.98 -22.77
C ASP A 252 0.14 14.21 -22.10
N LEU A 253 -0.14 13.23 -21.25
CA LEU A 253 0.84 12.63 -20.33
C LEU A 253 2.02 11.96 -21.07
N LEU A 254 1.75 11.29 -22.19
CA LEU A 254 2.80 10.67 -22.98
C LEU A 254 3.78 11.73 -23.54
N ALA A 255 3.24 12.84 -24.04
CA ALA A 255 4.05 13.95 -24.52
C ALA A 255 4.85 14.59 -23.39
N ARG A 256 4.24 14.78 -22.21
CA ARG A 256 4.91 15.29 -21.01
C ARG A 256 6.07 14.40 -20.57
N VAL A 257 5.89 13.08 -20.54
CA VAL A 257 6.99 12.13 -20.25
C VAL A 257 8.13 12.28 -21.25
N LEU A 258 7.82 12.50 -22.54
CA LEU A 258 8.79 12.70 -23.61
C LEU A 258 9.37 14.13 -23.68
N ALA A 259 8.85 15.10 -22.93
CA ALA A 259 9.34 16.47 -22.99
C ALA A 259 10.03 16.88 -21.69
N GLU A 260 9.49 16.46 -20.56
CA GLU A 260 9.90 16.92 -19.25
C GLU A 260 11.10 16.15 -18.68
N LYS A 261 11.68 16.73 -17.62
CA LYS A 261 12.70 16.06 -16.82
C LYS A 261 12.11 14.84 -16.12
N ARG A 262 12.89 13.77 -16.09
CA ARG A 262 12.58 12.56 -15.34
C ARG A 262 12.20 12.88 -13.89
N ARG A 263 11.11 12.27 -13.39
CA ARG A 263 10.67 12.36 -12.00
C ARG A 263 11.25 11.21 -11.16
N ALA A 264 11.52 11.47 -9.88
CA ALA A 264 11.95 10.45 -8.93
C ALA A 264 10.75 9.61 -8.45
N LEU A 265 10.29 8.70 -9.31
CA LEU A 265 9.08 7.90 -9.09
C LEU A 265 9.39 6.41 -9.27
N ARG A 266 8.58 5.58 -8.61
CA ARG A 266 8.41 4.16 -8.96
C ARG A 266 7.08 4.00 -9.67
N VAL A 267 7.08 3.45 -10.88
CA VAL A 267 5.87 3.39 -11.73
C VAL A 267 5.53 1.93 -12.02
N TYR A 268 4.31 1.53 -11.68
CA TYR A 268 3.69 0.29 -12.13
C TYR A 268 2.68 0.60 -13.23
N LEU A 269 2.84 -0.04 -14.39
CA LEU A 269 1.91 0.05 -15.52
C LEU A 269 1.42 -1.35 -15.87
N ASP A 270 0.13 -1.50 -16.09
CA ASP A 270 -0.36 -2.71 -16.74
C ASP A 270 -1.53 -2.50 -17.70
N SER A 271 -1.79 -3.54 -18.49
CA SER A 271 -2.90 -3.61 -19.44
C SER A 271 -3.25 -5.07 -19.69
N GLY A 272 -4.50 -5.35 -20.04
CA GLY A 272 -4.92 -6.61 -20.66
C GLY A 272 -4.71 -6.57 -22.18
N TRP A 273 -4.97 -7.70 -22.85
CA TRP A 273 -5.03 -7.76 -24.30
C TRP A 273 -5.92 -8.91 -24.76
N PRO A 274 -6.79 -8.75 -25.78
CA PRO A 274 -6.99 -7.56 -26.60
C PRO A 274 -7.96 -6.54 -25.98
N LYS A 275 -8.02 -5.35 -26.58
CA LYS A 275 -9.01 -4.28 -26.27
C LYS A 275 -8.96 -3.71 -24.85
N ASP A 276 -7.76 -3.65 -24.26
CA ASP A 276 -7.56 -3.07 -22.93
C ASP A 276 -6.33 -2.16 -22.89
N ASN A 277 -6.34 -1.10 -23.71
CA ASN A 277 -5.30 -0.05 -23.72
C ASN A 277 -3.85 -0.56 -23.88
N TYR A 278 -3.66 -1.73 -24.49
CA TYR A 278 -2.37 -2.42 -24.59
C TYR A 278 -1.30 -1.57 -25.30
N GLU A 279 -1.57 -1.10 -26.51
CA GLU A 279 -0.61 -0.39 -27.36
C GLU A 279 -0.15 0.91 -26.70
N ILE A 280 -1.09 1.68 -26.15
CA ILE A 280 -0.77 2.95 -25.51
C ILE A 280 -0.03 2.76 -24.18
N THR A 281 -0.39 1.74 -23.39
CA THR A 281 0.32 1.42 -22.14
C THR A 281 1.75 0.96 -22.43
N ARG A 282 1.94 0.15 -23.47
CA ARG A 282 3.27 -0.26 -23.94
C ARG A 282 4.08 0.93 -24.44
N GLY A 283 3.45 1.87 -25.15
CA GLY A 283 4.05 3.14 -25.58
C GLY A 283 4.50 4.00 -24.41
N MET A 284 3.68 4.14 -23.37
CA MET A 284 4.03 4.85 -22.13
C MET A 284 5.22 4.19 -21.41
N ALA A 285 5.24 2.87 -21.29
CA ALA A 285 6.38 2.15 -20.72
C ALA A 285 7.67 2.38 -21.52
N ALA A 286 7.60 2.37 -22.85
CA ALA A 286 8.74 2.68 -23.72
C ALA A 286 9.24 4.13 -23.55
N ALA A 287 8.32 5.10 -23.43
CA ALA A 287 8.64 6.49 -23.16
C ALA A 287 9.37 6.65 -21.82
N LEU A 288 8.88 6.01 -20.75
CA LEU A 288 9.55 6.01 -19.44
C LEU A 288 10.96 5.40 -19.50
N ARG A 289 11.14 4.28 -20.20
CA ARG A 289 12.48 3.69 -20.40
C ARG A 289 13.43 4.64 -21.13
N SER A 290 12.95 5.35 -22.16
CA SER A 290 13.74 6.37 -22.87
C SER A 290 14.19 7.53 -21.96
N ARG A 291 13.51 7.72 -20.82
CA ARG A 291 13.81 8.74 -19.79
C ARG A 291 14.66 8.19 -18.64
N GLY A 292 15.19 6.98 -18.75
CA GLY A 292 16.10 6.39 -17.76
C GLY A 292 15.41 5.66 -16.60
N PHE A 293 14.14 5.29 -16.76
CA PHE A 293 13.50 4.30 -15.88
C PHE A 293 13.95 2.88 -16.25
N HIS A 294 14.14 2.02 -15.25
CA HIS A 294 14.68 0.68 -15.35
C HIS A 294 13.67 -0.34 -14.81
N GLU A 295 13.43 -1.38 -15.62
CA GLU A 295 12.56 -2.50 -15.25
C GLU A 295 13.01 -3.19 -13.96
N GLY A 296 12.04 -3.54 -13.11
CA GLY A 296 12.27 -4.19 -11.82
C GLY A 296 12.87 -3.30 -10.74
N ARG A 297 13.23 -2.04 -11.05
CA ARG A 297 13.76 -1.07 -10.08
C ARG A 297 12.77 0.05 -9.82
N ASP A 298 12.56 0.90 -10.82
CA ASP A 298 11.70 2.09 -10.75
C ASP A 298 10.61 2.11 -11.84
N LEU A 299 10.57 1.09 -12.69
CA LEU A 299 9.45 0.77 -13.59
C LEU A 299 9.13 -0.73 -13.49
N LEU A 300 7.84 -1.07 -13.51
CA LEU A 300 7.36 -2.42 -13.76
C LEU A 300 6.18 -2.34 -14.74
N TYR A 301 6.37 -2.84 -15.96
CA TYR A 301 5.31 -2.95 -16.96
C TYR A 301 4.93 -4.42 -17.19
N LEU A 302 3.63 -4.72 -17.11
CA LEU A 302 3.09 -6.05 -17.40
C LEU A 302 1.91 -5.98 -18.37
N ALA A 303 1.77 -7.01 -19.20
CA ALA A 303 0.61 -7.22 -20.04
C ALA A 303 -0.02 -8.57 -19.69
N TYR A 304 -1.35 -8.61 -19.57
CA TYR A 304 -2.10 -9.78 -19.15
C TYR A 304 -2.94 -10.30 -20.32
N PRO A 305 -2.54 -11.43 -20.96
CA PRO A 305 -3.32 -12.02 -22.03
C PRO A 305 -4.74 -12.34 -21.59
N GLU A 306 -5.70 -12.01 -22.45
CA GLU A 306 -7.15 -12.21 -22.31
C GLU A 306 -7.82 -11.49 -21.13
N ALA A 307 -7.06 -10.72 -20.34
CA ALA A 307 -7.63 -9.88 -19.30
C ALA A 307 -8.46 -8.75 -19.92
N LYS A 308 -9.64 -8.52 -19.34
CA LYS A 308 -10.62 -7.53 -19.80
C LYS A 308 -10.45 -6.19 -19.09
N HIS A 309 -11.02 -5.14 -19.68
CA HIS A 309 -11.12 -3.81 -19.07
C HIS A 309 -12.27 -3.76 -18.06
N GLU A 310 -12.14 -4.45 -16.91
CA GLU A 310 -13.18 -4.52 -15.88
C GLU A 310 -12.63 -4.73 -14.47
N GLU A 311 -13.47 -4.47 -13.47
CA GLU A 311 -13.18 -4.52 -12.04
C GLU A 311 -12.58 -5.86 -11.58
N ASP A 312 -13.18 -6.99 -11.98
CA ASP A 312 -12.68 -8.33 -11.62
C ASP A 312 -11.26 -8.58 -12.14
N ALA A 313 -10.97 -8.14 -13.37
CA ALA A 313 -9.66 -8.32 -13.98
C ALA A 313 -8.60 -7.50 -13.23
N TRP A 314 -8.91 -6.27 -12.81
CA TRP A 314 -8.02 -5.47 -11.97
C TRP A 314 -7.84 -6.09 -10.58
N ALA A 315 -8.93 -6.55 -9.95
CA ALA A 315 -8.91 -7.21 -8.65
C ALA A 315 -7.96 -8.43 -8.64
N THR A 316 -8.01 -9.29 -9.66
CA THR A 316 -7.18 -10.50 -9.72
C THR A 316 -5.67 -10.23 -9.76
N ARG A 317 -5.26 -9.05 -10.26
CA ARG A 317 -3.84 -8.71 -10.44
C ARG A 317 -3.30 -7.67 -9.46
N LEU A 318 -4.12 -7.19 -8.52
CA LEU A 318 -3.71 -6.21 -7.50
C LEU A 318 -2.54 -6.64 -6.62
N HIS A 319 -2.37 -7.94 -6.46
CA HIS A 319 -1.28 -8.49 -5.68
C HIS A 319 0.10 -8.07 -6.22
N VAL A 320 0.20 -7.74 -7.51
CA VAL A 320 1.46 -7.34 -8.15
C VAL A 320 1.88 -5.90 -7.78
N PRO A 321 1.07 -4.85 -8.03
CA PRO A 321 1.45 -3.49 -7.62
C PRO A 321 1.65 -3.37 -6.11
N PHE A 322 0.88 -4.07 -5.28
CA PHE A 322 1.08 -4.04 -3.82
C PHE A 322 2.46 -4.58 -3.41
N GLN A 323 2.90 -5.69 -3.99
CA GLN A 323 4.25 -6.21 -3.75
C GLN A 323 5.34 -5.30 -4.32
N PHE A 324 5.09 -4.63 -5.45
CA PHE A 324 6.04 -3.67 -5.99
C PHE A 324 6.20 -2.47 -5.04
N PHE A 325 5.10 -1.91 -4.53
CA PHE A 325 5.10 -0.70 -3.69
C PHE A 325 5.56 -0.95 -2.25
N PHE A 326 5.10 -2.05 -1.65
CA PHE A 326 5.12 -2.24 -0.21
C PHE A 326 5.88 -3.49 0.23
N ARG A 327 6.82 -3.98 -0.57
CA ARG A 327 7.67 -5.13 -0.21
C ARG A 327 8.26 -4.98 1.21
N SER A 328 8.09 -6.02 2.02
CA SER A 328 8.49 -6.09 3.43
C SER A 328 9.98 -6.28 3.66
#